data_AF-A0A6J4RJW6-F1
#
_entry.id   AF-A0A6J4RJW6-F1
#
_cell.length_a   1.000
_cell.length_b   1.000
_cell.length_c   1.000
_cell.angle_alpha   90.00
_cell.angle_beta   90.00
_cell.angle_gamma   90.00
#
_symmetry.space_group_name_H-M   'P 1'
#
loop_
_entity.id
_entity.type
_entity.pdbx_description
1 polymer ?
#
loop_
_entity_poly.entity_id
_entity_poly.type
_entity_poly.pdbx_seq_one_letter_code
_entity_poly.pdbx_strand_id
1 'polypeptide(L)'
;MTLGELARMYNDRQKIGAQLTVVPMQGWQRRMWWDELGLPWTNPSPNIRRLEAEIHYPGTVFFEAVNVSEGRGTSHPFEQVGAPWLDNRQVAARMNAMQLPGVRFEALDIPVAPTGRKFPGETLRGVRFVVTDRDAYRPIAASLLMIDLIRRLHPKEFQWRGPNARDPGMLTIERHGGSAA
;
A
#
# COMPACT_ATOMS: atom_id res chain seq x y z
N MET A 1 -5.07 0.11 -16.53
CA MET A 1 -6.22 -0.03 -17.44
C MET A 1 -7.42 0.59 -16.75
N THR A 2 -8.36 1.18 -17.49
CA THR A 2 -9.64 1.61 -16.91
C THR A 2 -10.54 0.40 -16.66
N LEU A 3 -11.62 0.57 -15.88
CA LEU A 3 -12.61 -0.50 -15.67
C LEU A 3 -13.26 -0.95 -16.99
N GLY A 4 -13.53 -0.03 -17.92
CA GLY A 4 -14.08 -0.36 -19.24
C GLY A 4 -13.10 -1.13 -20.14
N GLU A 5 -11.79 -0.87 -20.01
CA GLU A 5 -10.76 -1.68 -20.67
C GLU A 5 -10.68 -3.09 -20.05
N LEU A 6 -10.70 -3.19 -18.72
CA LEU A 6 -10.68 -4.48 -18.00
C LEU A 6 -11.92 -5.32 -18.31
N ALA A 7 -13.11 -4.73 -18.32
CA ALA A 7 -14.35 -5.43 -18.65
C ALA A 7 -14.30 -6.06 -20.04
N ARG A 8 -13.80 -5.32 -21.05
CA ARG A 8 -13.60 -5.85 -22.41
C ARG A 8 -12.59 -6.99 -22.43
N MET A 9 -11.45 -6.82 -21.75
CA MET A 9 -10.41 -7.85 -21.66
C MET A 9 -10.97 -9.13 -21.05
N TYR A 10 -11.68 -9.06 -19.92
CA TYR A 10 -12.23 -10.25 -19.26
C TYR A 10 -13.33 -10.90 -20.08
N ASN A 11 -14.24 -10.12 -20.68
CA ASN A 11 -15.32 -10.66 -21.49
C ASN A 11 -14.78 -11.50 -22.68
N ASP A 12 -13.70 -11.03 -23.32
CA ASP A 12 -13.02 -11.76 -24.39
C ASP A 12 -12.19 -12.95 -23.87
N ARG A 13 -11.29 -12.72 -22.90
CA ARG A 13 -10.31 -13.73 -22.48
C ARG A 13 -10.92 -14.88 -21.69
N GLN A 14 -11.95 -14.61 -20.90
CA GLN A 14 -12.65 -15.60 -20.09
C GLN A 14 -13.90 -16.15 -20.78
N LYS A 15 -14.18 -15.73 -22.03
CA LYS A 15 -15.34 -16.17 -22.82
C LYS A 15 -16.67 -16.05 -22.05
N ILE A 16 -16.84 -14.95 -21.31
CA ILE A 16 -18.01 -14.70 -20.47
C ILE A 16 -19.29 -14.55 -21.33
N GLY A 17 -19.15 -14.01 -22.55
CA GLY A 17 -20.29 -13.87 -23.49
C GLY A 17 -21.29 -12.79 -23.08
N ALA A 18 -20.90 -11.84 -22.22
CA ALA A 18 -21.77 -10.74 -21.83
C ALA A 18 -22.01 -9.77 -23.00
N GLN A 19 -23.25 -9.31 -23.14
CA GLN A 19 -23.59 -8.17 -24.01
C GLN A 19 -23.07 -6.88 -23.37
N LEU A 20 -21.81 -6.54 -23.66
CA LEU A 20 -21.07 -5.46 -23.01
C LEU A 20 -21.05 -4.19 -23.85
N THR A 21 -21.55 -3.09 -23.29
CA THR A 21 -21.38 -1.73 -23.83
C THR A 21 -20.46 -0.93 -22.90
N VAL A 22 -19.39 -0.34 -23.46
CA VAL A 22 -18.50 0.58 -22.74
C VAL A 22 -18.64 1.98 -23.34
N VAL A 23 -19.04 2.94 -22.52
CA VAL A 23 -19.08 4.36 -22.90
C VAL A 23 -17.70 4.97 -22.58
N PRO A 24 -16.89 5.36 -23.58
CA PRO A 24 -15.54 5.87 -23.34
C PRO A 24 -15.56 7.27 -22.75
N MET A 25 -14.59 7.56 -21.87
CA MET A 25 -14.33 8.92 -21.41
C MET A 25 -13.79 9.78 -22.56
N GLN A 26 -14.14 11.06 -22.57
CA GLN A 26 -13.55 12.05 -23.47
C GLN A 26 -12.37 12.74 -22.79
N GLY A 27 -11.30 13.02 -23.54
CA GLY A 27 -10.12 13.76 -23.05
C GLY A 27 -9.18 12.99 -22.12
N TRP A 28 -9.61 11.85 -21.55
CA TRP A 28 -8.76 11.02 -20.70
C TRP A 28 -7.57 10.44 -21.46
N GLN A 29 -6.38 10.53 -20.86
CA GLN A 29 -5.16 9.91 -21.36
C GLN A 29 -4.55 9.03 -20.27
N ARG A 30 -3.93 7.92 -20.67
CA ARG A 30 -3.36 6.93 -19.73
C ARG A 30 -2.33 7.50 -18.75
N ARG A 31 -1.63 8.58 -19.14
CA ARG A 31 -0.62 9.26 -18.32
C ARG A 31 -1.20 10.19 -17.26
N MET A 32 -2.49 10.49 -17.33
CA MET A 32 -3.11 11.45 -16.42
C MET A 32 -3.24 10.83 -15.03
N TRP A 33 -2.81 11.60 -14.03
CA TRP A 33 -3.12 11.41 -12.63
C TRP A 33 -4.52 11.94 -12.32
N TRP A 34 -5.09 11.52 -11.18
CA TRP A 34 -6.45 11.89 -10.81
C TRP A 34 -6.64 13.41 -10.68
N ASP A 35 -5.66 14.09 -10.08
CA ASP A 35 -5.65 15.54 -9.89
C ASP A 35 -5.52 16.33 -11.20
N GLU A 36 -5.10 15.69 -12.30
CA GLU A 36 -5.08 16.29 -13.64
C GLU A 36 -6.43 16.20 -14.36
N LEU A 37 -7.38 15.41 -13.84
CA LEU A 37 -8.72 15.27 -14.44
C LEU A 37 -9.66 16.43 -14.11
N GLY A 38 -9.30 17.27 -13.14
CA GLY A 38 -10.18 18.34 -12.64
C GLY A 38 -11.43 17.83 -11.91
N LEU A 39 -11.46 16.55 -11.54
CA LEU A 39 -12.57 15.92 -10.82
C LEU A 39 -12.35 15.97 -9.31
N PRO A 40 -13.42 16.12 -8.50
CA PRO A 40 -13.29 16.08 -7.04
C PRO A 40 -12.83 14.69 -6.57
N TRP A 41 -11.98 14.66 -5.55
CA TRP A 41 -11.60 13.40 -4.92
C TRP A 41 -12.76 12.87 -4.07
N THR A 42 -13.11 11.60 -4.26
CA THR A 42 -13.98 10.86 -3.37
C THR A 42 -13.23 9.61 -2.92
N ASN A 43 -13.19 9.38 -1.61
CA ASN A 43 -12.44 8.27 -1.03
C ASN A 43 -12.93 6.93 -1.62
N PRO A 44 -12.07 6.16 -2.31
CA PRO A 44 -12.47 4.85 -2.85
C PRO A 44 -12.64 3.82 -1.72
N SER A 45 -12.08 4.08 -0.53
CA SER A 45 -12.35 3.31 0.68
C SER A 45 -12.22 4.18 1.94
N PRO A 46 -12.75 3.75 3.10
CA PRO A 46 -12.59 4.48 4.36
C PRO A 46 -11.14 4.74 4.79
N ASN A 47 -10.18 4.01 4.23
CA ASN A 47 -8.75 4.12 4.56
C ASN A 47 -7.88 4.62 3.39
N ILE A 48 -8.45 4.92 2.22
CA ILE A 48 -7.75 5.66 1.17
C ILE A 48 -8.41 7.02 1.11
N ARG A 49 -7.81 7.95 1.86
CA ARG A 49 -8.44 9.25 2.17
C ARG A 49 -7.88 10.41 1.36
N ARG A 50 -6.80 10.16 0.61
CA ARG A 50 -6.05 11.14 -0.17
C ARG A 50 -5.48 10.45 -1.39
N LEU A 51 -5.17 11.24 -2.42
CA LEU A 51 -4.46 10.76 -3.60
C LEU A 51 -3.09 10.16 -3.23
N GLU A 52 -2.38 10.73 -2.25
CA GLU A 52 -1.08 10.21 -1.82
C GLU A 52 -1.18 8.79 -1.24
N ALA A 53 -2.22 8.50 -0.45
CA ALA A 53 -2.50 7.14 0.01
C ALA A 53 -2.72 6.16 -1.16
N GLU A 54 -3.40 6.59 -2.23
CA GLU A 54 -3.61 5.78 -3.44
C GLU A 54 -2.29 5.49 -4.17
N ILE A 55 -1.36 6.46 -4.21
CA ILE A 55 -0.03 6.28 -4.81
C ILE A 55 0.78 5.23 -4.02
N HIS A 56 0.71 5.26 -2.69
CA HIS A 56 1.41 4.30 -1.84
C HIS A 56 0.76 2.92 -1.79
N TYR A 57 -0.57 2.85 -1.88
CA TYR A 57 -1.38 1.66 -1.61
C TYR A 57 -0.89 0.38 -2.29
N PRO A 58 -0.53 0.37 -3.60
CA PRO A 58 -0.01 -0.84 -4.24
C PRO A 58 1.20 -1.47 -3.55
N GLY A 59 2.02 -0.66 -2.85
CA GLY A 59 3.13 -1.11 -2.04
C GLY A 59 2.75 -1.31 -0.57
N THR A 60 2.16 -0.31 0.08
CA THR A 60 1.95 -0.34 1.53
C THR A 60 0.91 -1.37 1.97
N VAL A 61 0.04 -1.84 1.07
CA VAL A 61 -0.87 -2.96 1.33
C VAL A 61 -0.13 -4.24 1.72
N PHE A 62 1.11 -4.44 1.26
CA PHE A 62 1.91 -5.62 1.62
C PHE A 62 2.23 -5.68 3.12
N PHE A 63 2.13 -4.57 3.86
CA PHE A 63 2.26 -4.57 5.31
C PHE A 63 1.09 -5.28 6.02
N GLU A 64 -0.04 -5.52 5.34
CA GLU A 64 -1.09 -6.40 5.87
C GLU A 64 -0.60 -7.84 6.08
N ALA A 65 0.45 -8.25 5.37
CA ALA A 65 1.06 -9.57 5.44
C ALA A 65 2.06 -9.73 6.58
N VAL A 66 2.31 -8.70 7.39
CA VAL A 66 3.26 -8.75 8.51
C VAL A 66 2.67 -8.10 9.76
N ASN A 67 3.31 -8.30 10.90
CA ASN A 67 2.95 -7.68 12.19
C ASN A 67 3.43 -6.23 12.34
N VAL A 68 3.49 -5.48 11.24
CA VAL A 68 3.75 -4.03 11.20
C VAL A 68 2.50 -3.36 10.65
N SER A 69 2.01 -2.31 11.30
CA SER A 69 0.82 -1.57 10.86
C SER A 69 1.07 -0.89 9.53
N GLU A 70 0.09 -0.96 8.63
CA GLU A 70 0.00 -0.20 7.39
C GLU A 70 -0.64 1.21 7.58
N GLY A 71 -0.73 1.66 8.84
CA GLY A 71 -1.28 2.97 9.20
C GLY A 71 -2.81 3.02 9.36
N ARG A 72 -3.53 1.91 9.17
CA ARG A 72 -4.97 1.85 9.49
C ARG A 72 -5.19 2.17 10.98
N GLY A 73 -6.24 2.94 11.28
CA GLY A 73 -6.52 3.43 12.63
C GLY A 73 -5.75 4.70 13.01
N THR A 74 -5.03 5.32 12.06
CA THR A 74 -4.28 6.56 12.25
C THR A 74 -4.84 7.68 11.35
N SER A 75 -4.23 8.86 11.41
CA SER A 75 -4.60 10.01 10.56
C SER A 75 -4.21 9.84 9.09
N HIS A 76 -3.19 9.03 8.78
CA HIS A 76 -2.62 8.86 7.43
C HIS A 76 -2.52 7.37 7.04
N PRO A 77 -3.64 6.63 6.95
CA PRO A 77 -3.60 5.22 6.54
C PRO A 77 -2.95 5.05 5.17
N PHE A 78 -2.15 3.99 5.02
CA PHE A 78 -1.36 3.64 3.82
C PHE A 78 -0.25 4.62 3.41
N GLU A 79 -0.13 5.78 4.05
CA GLU A 79 0.98 6.73 3.84
C GLU A 79 2.13 6.50 4.84
N GLN A 80 1.90 5.67 5.87
CA GLN A 80 2.86 5.39 6.92
C GLN A 80 2.71 3.98 7.45
N VAL A 81 3.82 3.44 7.95
CA VAL A 81 3.88 2.11 8.54
C VAL A 81 4.53 2.16 9.91
N GLY A 82 4.27 1.21 10.80
CA GLY A 82 4.92 1.21 12.10
C GLY A 82 4.54 0.08 13.04
N ALA A 83 5.36 -0.11 14.07
CA ALA A 83 5.10 -1.02 15.18
C ALA A 83 5.66 -0.40 16.48
N PRO A 84 5.16 -0.76 17.66
CA PRO A 84 5.68 -0.26 18.94
C PRO A 84 7.18 -0.59 19.15
N TRP A 85 7.62 -1.73 18.63
CA TRP A 85 8.98 -2.25 18.75
C TRP A 85 9.96 -1.78 17.67
N LEU A 86 9.51 -0.99 16.68
CA LEU A 86 10.32 -0.63 15.53
C LEU A 86 11.38 0.43 15.87
N ASP A 87 12.65 0.21 15.50
CA ASP A 87 13.63 1.29 15.39
C ASP A 87 13.38 2.09 14.11
N ASN A 88 12.40 3.00 14.18
CA ASN A 88 11.96 3.78 13.03
C ASN A 88 13.05 4.71 12.48
N ARG A 89 13.94 5.23 13.33
CA ARG A 89 15.04 6.10 12.92
C ARG A 89 16.04 5.33 12.08
N GLN A 90 16.46 4.15 12.54
CA GLN A 90 17.39 3.33 11.79
C GLN A 90 16.79 2.84 10.45
N VAL A 91 15.51 2.44 10.46
CA VAL A 91 14.81 2.03 9.24
C VAL A 91 14.72 3.17 8.24
N ALA A 92 14.24 4.35 8.66
CA ALA A 92 14.13 5.51 7.78
C ALA A 92 15.49 5.94 7.21
N ALA A 93 16.55 5.96 8.05
CA ALA A 93 17.89 6.30 7.62
C ALA A 93 18.42 5.32 6.55
N ARG A 94 18.28 4.01 6.77
CA ARG A 94 18.73 2.99 5.81
C ARG A 94 17.92 2.99 4.52
N MET A 95 16.61 3.23 4.59
CA MET A 95 15.77 3.38 3.39
C MET A 95 16.14 4.62 2.58
N ASN A 96 16.39 5.76 3.23
CA ASN A 96 16.87 6.97 2.55
C ASN A 96 18.26 6.78 1.92
N ALA A 97 19.14 6.01 2.57
CA ALA A 97 20.46 5.69 2.01
C ALA A 97 20.41 4.86 0.71
N MET A 98 19.29 4.18 0.43
CA MET A 98 19.08 3.47 -0.84
C MET A 98 18.79 4.43 -2.01
N GLN A 99 18.51 5.71 -1.74
CA GLN A 99 18.24 6.74 -2.76
C GLN A 99 17.17 6.31 -3.77
N LEU A 100 16.08 5.71 -3.29
CA LEU A 100 14.99 5.24 -4.14
C LEU A 100 14.34 6.44 -4.88
N PRO A 101 14.15 6.36 -6.21
CA PRO A 101 13.57 7.46 -6.97
C PRO A 101 12.16 7.80 -6.49
N GLY A 102 11.88 9.10 -6.40
CA GLY A 102 10.53 9.61 -6.17
C GLY A 102 9.95 9.43 -4.78
N VAL A 103 10.75 8.98 -3.79
CA VAL A 103 10.28 8.80 -2.41
C VAL A 103 11.37 9.13 -1.38
N ARG A 104 10.95 9.65 -0.23
CA ARG A 104 11.79 9.76 0.97
C ARG A 104 11.03 9.24 2.19
N PHE A 105 11.76 8.97 3.26
CA PHE A 105 11.21 8.32 4.45
C PHE A 105 11.44 9.16 5.70
N GLU A 106 10.39 9.38 6.49
CA GLU A 106 10.45 10.17 7.73
C GLU A 106 10.13 9.28 8.93
N ALA A 107 10.98 9.30 9.96
CA ALA A 107 10.69 8.64 11.23
C ALA A 107 9.81 9.54 12.11
N LEU A 108 8.72 8.99 12.64
CA LEU A 108 7.76 9.70 13.48
C LEU A 108 7.05 8.75 14.46
N ASP A 109 6.50 9.32 15.53
CA ASP A 109 5.60 8.59 16.43
C ASP A 109 4.16 8.74 15.96
N ILE A 110 3.42 7.64 15.91
CA ILE A 110 2.09 7.58 15.31
C ILE A 110 1.08 7.04 16.34
N PRO A 111 0.17 7.88 16.87
CA PRO A 111 -0.89 7.39 17.73
C PRO A 111 -1.92 6.59 16.91
N VAL A 112 -2.33 5.44 17.44
CA VAL A 112 -3.39 4.59 16.88
C VAL A 112 -4.66 4.78 17.69
N ALA A 113 -5.79 4.95 17.01
CA ALA A 113 -7.09 5.00 17.67
C ALA A 113 -7.34 3.70 18.47
N PRO A 114 -8.12 3.76 19.58
CA PRO A 114 -8.50 2.56 20.33
C PRO A 114 -9.24 1.50 19.51
N THR A 115 -9.88 1.90 18.40
CA THR A 115 -10.57 1.01 17.45
C THR A 115 -9.66 0.50 16.32
N GLY A 116 -8.36 0.78 16.39
CA GLY A 116 -7.38 0.34 15.41
C GLY A 116 -7.25 -1.18 15.33
N ARG A 117 -7.06 -1.70 14.11
CA ARG A 117 -6.98 -3.16 13.88
C ARG A 117 -5.67 -3.77 14.40
N LYS A 118 -4.56 -3.06 14.27
CA LYS A 118 -3.23 -3.43 14.77
C LYS A 118 -2.86 -2.41 15.84
N PHE A 119 -2.39 -2.88 16.99
CA PHE A 119 -1.92 -2.04 18.11
C PHE A 119 -2.95 -0.99 18.58
N PRO A 120 -4.19 -1.39 18.91
CA PRO A 120 -5.24 -0.46 19.33
C PRO A 120 -4.82 0.37 20.55
N GLY A 121 -4.90 1.69 20.45
CA GLY A 121 -4.57 2.62 21.54
C GLY A 121 -3.07 2.81 21.81
N GLU A 122 -2.19 2.13 21.06
CA GLU A 122 -0.75 2.28 21.21
C GLU A 122 -0.19 3.44 20.37
N THR A 123 1.06 3.80 20.65
CA THR A 123 1.85 4.69 19.79
C THR A 123 2.88 3.87 19.04
N LEU A 124 2.82 3.89 17.71
CA LEU A 124 3.78 3.21 16.86
C LEU A 124 5.03 4.06 16.70
N ARG A 125 6.20 3.42 16.75
CA ARG A 125 7.39 3.97 16.11
C ARG A 125 7.21 3.72 14.61
N GLY A 126 6.97 4.78 13.86
CA GLY A 126 6.57 4.69 12.46
C GLY A 126 7.52 5.34 11.48
N VAL A 127 7.35 4.95 10.22
CA VAL A 127 8.01 5.54 9.06
C VAL A 127 6.94 6.00 8.08
N ARG A 128 6.90 7.30 7.79
CA ARG A 128 6.05 7.89 6.75
C ARG A 128 6.78 7.88 5.43
N PHE A 129 6.07 7.48 4.38
CA PHE A 129 6.50 7.60 3.00
C PHE A 129 6.08 8.99 2.54
N VAL A 130 6.99 9.71 1.88
CA VAL A 130 6.69 11.02 1.28
C VAL A 130 7.05 10.96 -0.18
N VAL A 131 6.06 11.15 -1.05
CA VAL A 131 6.29 11.21 -2.50
C VAL A 131 7.07 12.49 -2.82
N THR A 132 8.17 12.34 -3.57
CA THR A 132 8.98 13.47 -4.06
C THR A 132 8.90 13.62 -5.58
N ASP A 133 8.63 12.52 -6.29
CA ASP A 133 8.33 12.47 -7.72
C ASP A 133 7.47 11.24 -7.98
N ARG A 134 6.18 11.45 -8.27
CA ARG A 134 5.20 10.37 -8.45
C ARG A 134 5.41 9.55 -9.72
N ASP A 135 6.06 10.11 -10.73
CA ASP A 135 6.30 9.43 -12.01
C ASP A 135 7.52 8.50 -11.91
N ALA A 136 8.52 8.90 -11.12
CA ALA A 136 9.69 8.10 -10.80
C ALA A 136 9.41 7.03 -9.71
N TYR A 137 8.45 7.29 -8.81
CA TYR A 137 8.20 6.43 -7.66
C TYR A 137 7.76 5.01 -8.03
N ARG A 138 8.28 4.02 -7.29
CA ARG A 138 7.97 2.60 -7.42
C ARG A 138 7.49 2.05 -6.07
N PRO A 139 6.18 2.17 -5.74
CA PRO A 139 5.66 1.87 -4.40
C PRO A 139 5.89 0.43 -3.96
N ILE A 140 5.67 -0.53 -4.86
CA ILE A 140 5.87 -1.96 -4.56
C ILE A 140 7.32 -2.23 -4.15
N ALA A 141 8.28 -1.76 -4.94
CA ALA A 141 9.71 -1.94 -4.64
C ALA A 141 10.09 -1.31 -3.30
N ALA A 142 9.67 -0.05 -3.06
CA ALA A 142 9.95 0.64 -1.81
C ALA A 142 9.39 -0.09 -0.58
N SER A 143 8.15 -0.57 -0.65
CA SER A 143 7.52 -1.28 0.46
C SER A 143 8.11 -2.66 0.70
N LEU A 144 8.42 -3.44 -0.35
CA LEU A 144 9.05 -4.76 -0.19
C LEU A 144 10.48 -4.65 0.36
N LEU A 145 11.26 -3.67 -0.10
CA LEU A 145 12.58 -3.37 0.47
C LEU A 145 12.49 -2.99 1.95
N MET A 146 11.50 -2.18 2.32
CA MET A 146 11.29 -1.82 3.72
C MET A 146 10.87 -3.02 4.57
N ILE A 147 9.95 -3.88 4.09
CA ILE A 147 9.57 -5.10 4.81
C ILE A 147 10.79 -6.00 5.03
N ASP A 148 11.59 -6.23 4.00
CA ASP A 148 12.80 -7.04 4.11
C ASP A 148 13.83 -6.42 5.05
N LEU A 149 14.03 -5.10 5.00
CA LEU A 149 14.90 -4.38 5.92
C LEU A 149 14.43 -4.52 7.37
N ILE A 150 13.14 -4.30 7.64
CA ILE A 150 12.57 -4.43 8.99
C ILE A 150 12.78 -5.85 9.51
N ARG A 151 12.49 -6.86 8.69
CA ARG A 151 12.71 -8.28 9.02
C ARG A 151 14.15 -8.58 9.39
N ARG A 152 15.12 -8.01 8.67
CA ARG A 152 16.56 -8.22 8.94
C ARG A 152 17.03 -7.48 10.19
N LEU A 153 16.51 -6.29 10.46
CA LEU A 153 16.89 -5.48 11.63
C LEU A 153 16.22 -5.97 12.93
N HIS A 154 15.02 -6.52 12.85
CA HIS A 154 14.20 -6.94 14.00
C HIS A 154 13.75 -8.40 13.87
N PRO A 155 14.68 -9.38 13.74
CA PRO A 155 14.32 -10.76 13.43
C PRO A 155 13.57 -11.49 14.56
N LYS A 156 13.63 -10.97 15.79
CA LYS A 156 12.93 -11.56 16.95
C LYS A 156 11.47 -11.10 17.04
N GLU A 157 11.22 -9.85 16.65
CA GLU A 157 9.93 -9.19 16.74
C GLU A 157 9.11 -9.38 15.45
N PHE A 158 9.77 -9.40 14.30
CA PHE A 158 9.10 -9.51 13.00
C PHE A 158 8.40 -10.85 12.83
N GLN A 159 7.15 -10.81 12.35
CA GLN A 159 6.35 -11.99 12.06
C GLN A 159 5.58 -11.81 10.74
N TRP A 160 5.61 -12.85 9.92
CA TRP A 160 4.67 -13.00 8.81
C TRP A 160 3.28 -13.30 9.35
N ARG A 161 2.28 -12.68 8.74
CA ARG A 161 0.88 -13.01 9.00
C ARG A 161 0.52 -14.26 8.22
N GLY A 162 0.10 -15.28 8.96
CA GLY A 162 -0.36 -16.55 8.41
C GLY A 162 -1.60 -16.43 7.51
N PRO A 163 -2.12 -17.59 7.06
CA PRO A 163 -3.34 -17.67 6.28
C PRO A 163 -4.53 -17.06 7.01
N ASN A 164 -5.57 -16.66 6.27
CA ASN A 164 -6.81 -16.15 6.87
C ASN A 164 -7.97 -17.10 6.59
N ALA A 165 -9.10 -16.88 7.28
CA ALA A 165 -10.26 -17.76 7.17
C ALA A 165 -10.86 -17.86 5.74
N ARG A 166 -10.58 -16.90 4.85
CA ARG A 166 -11.04 -16.94 3.45
C ARG A 166 -10.15 -17.81 2.57
N ASP A 167 -8.88 -17.97 2.93
CA ASP A 167 -7.91 -18.73 2.15
C ASP A 167 -6.88 -19.36 3.10
N PRO A 168 -7.22 -20.52 3.69
CA PRO A 168 -6.41 -21.15 4.73
C PRO A 168 -5.13 -21.79 4.18
N GLY A 169 -5.00 -21.95 2.86
CA GLY A 169 -3.86 -22.60 2.21
C GLY A 169 -2.75 -21.64 1.77
N MET A 170 -2.97 -20.33 1.87
CA MET A 170 -2.05 -19.33 1.32
C MET A 170 -1.74 -18.23 2.33
N LEU A 171 -0.45 -17.91 2.51
CA LEU A 171 0.00 -16.79 3.32
C LEU A 171 -0.55 -15.49 2.76
N THR A 172 -0.71 -14.50 3.64
CA THR A 172 -1.21 -13.19 3.20
C THR A 172 -0.29 -12.55 2.15
N ILE A 173 1.04 -12.77 2.24
CA ILE A 173 2.01 -12.25 1.26
C ILE A 173 1.82 -12.88 -0.12
N GLU A 174 1.61 -14.18 -0.20
CA GLU A 174 1.40 -14.93 -1.45
C GLU A 174 0.11 -14.49 -2.15
N ARG A 175 -0.95 -14.24 -1.38
CA ARG A 175 -2.20 -13.67 -1.93
C ARG A 175 -2.01 -12.31 -2.59
N HIS A 176 -1.22 -11.43 -1.97
CA HIS A 176 -0.94 -10.12 -2.54
C HIS A 176 0.06 -10.19 -3.69
N GLY A 177 1.01 -11.13 -3.62
CA GLY A 177 2.00 -11.39 -4.67
C GLY A 177 1.44 -12.14 -5.88
N GLY A 178 0.27 -12.78 -5.75
CA GLY A 178 -0.37 -13.54 -6.82
C GLY A 178 0.31 -14.86 -7.15
N SER A 179 1.21 -15.35 -6.28
CA SER A 179 1.89 -16.65 -6.43
C SER A 179 2.25 -17.24 -5.07
N ALA A 180 2.15 -18.56 -4.95
CA ALA A 180 2.73 -19.32 -3.84
C ALA A 180 4.23 -19.49 -4.07
N ALA A 181 5.02 -19.47 -2.99
CA ALA A 181 6.46 -19.74 -3.04
C ALA A 181 6.76 -21.24 -3.18
#